data_AF-A0A4Q3ELU1-F1
#
_entry.id   AF-A0A4Q3ELU1-F1
#
_cell.length_a   1.000
_cell.length_b   1.000
_cell.length_c   1.000
_cell.angle_alpha   90.00
_cell.angle_beta   90.00
_cell.angle_gamma   90.00
#
_symmetry.space_group_name_H-M   'P 1'
#
loop_
_entity.id
_entity.type
_entity.pdbx_description
1 polymer ?
#
loop_
_entity_poly.entity_id
_entity_poly.type
_entity_poly.pdbx_seq_one_letter_code
_entity_poly.pdbx_strand_id
1 'polypeptide(L)'
;MRTQHSLSARGGSNNFKYYAGLTYLDVKGVGLNDNYKRLSSRVNLEANFTKWLTYGTNTQLSYNDRSGIPVTFSGDYGVYTFNPLTSPYDSAGNLTVYPWPEDRFFANPLSPTLALSVDNTY
;
A
#
# COMPACT_ATOMS: atom_id res chain seq x y z
N MET A 1 5.77 9.00 -3.68
CA MET A 1 5.51 9.06 -5.15
C MET A 1 4.41 8.07 -5.49
N ARG A 2 3.45 8.42 -6.36
CA ARG A 2 2.32 7.55 -6.72
C ARG A 2 2.31 7.30 -8.22
N THR A 3 2.17 6.04 -8.62
CA THR A 3 2.00 5.62 -10.01
C THR A 3 0.78 4.73 -10.14
N GLN A 4 -0.02 4.94 -11.19
CA GLN A 4 -1.21 4.14 -11.46
C GLN A 4 -1.28 3.84 -12.96
N HIS A 5 -1.55 2.57 -13.27
CA HIS A 5 -1.74 2.09 -14.63
C HIS A 5 -3.08 1.37 -14.71
N SER A 6 -3.89 1.73 -15.69
CA SER A 6 -5.20 1.14 -15.91
C SER A 6 -5.31 0.66 -17.34
N LEU A 7 -5.71 -0.60 -17.50
CA LEU A 7 -6.04 -1.20 -18.77
C LEU A 7 -7.50 -1.64 -18.72
N SER A 8 -8.27 -1.32 -19.75
CA SER A 8 -9.64 -1.79 -19.82
C SER A 8 -10.08 -2.05 -21.25
N ALA A 9 -10.97 -3.02 -21.39
CA ALA A 9 -11.66 -3.35 -22.63
C ALA A 9 -13.15 -3.34 -22.35
N ARG A 10 -13.93 -2.78 -23.30
CA ARG A 10 -15.38 -2.77 -23.23
C ARG A 10 -15.95 -2.94 -24.62
N GLY A 11 -17.11 -3.57 -24.71
CA GLY A 11 -17.76 -3.83 -25.97
C GLY A 11 -19.10 -4.51 -25.77
N GLY A 12 -19.76 -4.83 -26.87
CA GLY A 12 -21.04 -5.50 -26.83
C GLY A 12 -21.79 -5.43 -28.16
N SER A 13 -22.86 -6.21 -28.23
CA SER A 13 -23.89 -6.16 -29.26
C SER A 13 -25.22 -5.72 -28.63
N ASN A 14 -26.30 -5.69 -29.41
CA ASN A 14 -27.62 -5.28 -28.91
C ASN A 14 -28.12 -6.12 -27.72
N ASN A 15 -27.66 -7.37 -27.60
CA ASN A 15 -28.17 -8.30 -26.59
C ASN A 15 -27.14 -8.63 -25.49
N PHE A 16 -25.90 -8.16 -25.62
CA PHE A 16 -24.84 -8.46 -24.67
C PHE A 16 -23.85 -7.31 -24.57
N LYS A 17 -23.51 -6.89 -23.36
CA LYS A 17 -22.48 -5.89 -23.09
C LYS A 17 -21.51 -6.42 -22.06
N TYR A 18 -20.24 -6.10 -22.24
CA TYR A 18 -19.20 -6.46 -21.30
C TYR A 18 -18.22 -5.31 -21.06
N TYR A 19 -17.64 -5.33 -19.87
CA TYR A 19 -16.52 -4.52 -19.45
C TYR A 19 -15.57 -5.39 -18.66
N ALA A 20 -14.28 -5.30 -18.97
CA ALA A 20 -13.21 -5.85 -18.16
C ALA A 20 -12.15 -4.78 -17.94
N GLY A 21 -11.73 -4.59 -16.71
CA GLY A 21 -10.73 -3.60 -16.32
C GLY A 21 -9.75 -4.17 -15.33
N LEU A 22 -8.48 -3.82 -15.50
CA LEU A 22 -7.40 -4.07 -14.56
C LEU A 22 -6.75 -2.75 -14.20
N THR A 23 -6.39 -2.58 -12.93
CA THR A 23 -5.67 -1.41 -12.45
C THR A 23 -4.58 -1.83 -11.47
N TYR A 24 -3.36 -1.39 -11.74
CA TYR A 24 -2.23 -1.51 -10.84
C TYR A 24 -1.91 -0.15 -10.24
N LEU A 25 -1.82 -0.09 -8.91
CA LEU A 25 -1.50 1.09 -8.12
C LEU A 25 -0.25 0.80 -7.29
N ASP A 26 0.70 1.74 -7.31
CA ASP A 26 1.90 1.71 -6.47
C ASP A 26 2.06 3.09 -5.83
N VAL A 27 2.08 3.11 -4.49
CA VAL A 27 2.20 4.31 -3.66
C VAL A 27 3.39 4.11 -2.74
N LYS A 28 4.41 4.95 -2.94
CA LYS A 28 5.47 5.17 -1.95
C LYS A 28 5.04 6.32 -1.05
N GLY A 29 4.82 6.00 0.22
CA GLY A 29 4.49 6.93 1.28
C GLY A 29 5.64 7.85 1.66
N VAL A 30 5.43 8.65 2.70
CA VAL A 30 6.40 9.65 3.16
C VAL A 30 7.45 9.02 4.07
N GLY A 31 7.06 7.99 4.83
CA GLY A 31 7.96 7.26 5.72
C GLY A 31 8.77 6.19 5.01
N LEU A 32 9.97 5.91 5.54
CA LEU A 32 10.69 4.70 5.16
C LEU A 32 9.84 3.47 5.51
N ASN A 33 9.82 2.48 4.61
CA ASN A 33 8.95 1.29 4.66
C ASN A 33 7.43 1.55 4.60
N ASP A 34 6.97 2.77 4.33
CA ASP A 34 5.56 3.06 4.01
C ASP A 34 5.31 2.83 2.52
N ASN A 35 5.00 1.60 2.13
CA ASN A 35 4.70 1.25 0.75
C ASN A 35 3.33 0.58 0.64
N TYR A 36 2.57 0.96 -0.38
CA TYR A 36 1.27 0.38 -0.66
C TYR A 36 1.13 0.04 -2.13
N LYS A 37 0.83 -1.22 -2.42
CA LYS A 37 0.55 -1.71 -3.76
C LYS A 37 -0.84 -2.32 -3.82
N ARG A 38 -1.54 -2.10 -4.93
CA ARG A 38 -2.87 -2.69 -5.16
C ARG A 38 -3.04 -3.11 -6.60
N LEU A 39 -3.47 -4.35 -6.79
CA LEU A 39 -3.95 -4.86 -8.07
C LEU A 39 -5.47 -5.05 -7.97
N SER A 40 -6.22 -4.29 -8.76
CA SER A 40 -7.68 -4.39 -8.81
C SER A 40 -8.14 -4.89 -10.17
N SER A 41 -9.11 -5.81 -10.17
CA SER A 41 -9.80 -6.27 -11.36
C SER A 41 -11.30 -5.98 -11.25
N ARG A 42 -11.92 -5.68 -12.38
CA ARG A 42 -13.37 -5.44 -12.47
C ARG A 42 -13.91 -6.08 -13.73
N VAL A 43 -14.97 -6.85 -13.58
CA VAL A 43 -15.72 -7.45 -14.69
C VAL A 43 -17.18 -7.09 -14.53
N ASN A 44 -17.77 -6.48 -15.55
CA ASN A 44 -19.21 -6.24 -15.63
C ASN A 44 -19.74 -6.92 -16.89
N LEU A 45 -20.81 -7.71 -16.75
CA LEU A 45 -21.48 -8.38 -17.86
C LEU A 45 -22.98 -8.06 -17.78
N GLU A 46 -23.60 -7.80 -18.92
CA GLU A 46 -25.05 -7.56 -19.04
C GLU A 46 -25.55 -8.31 -20.27
N ALA A 47 -26.58 -9.14 -20.10
CA ALA A 47 -27.14 -9.98 -21.14
C ALA A 47 -28.68 -9.87 -21.16
N ASN A 48 -29.23 -9.64 -22.34
CA ASN A 48 -30.68 -9.68 -22.59
C ASN A 48 -31.05 -11.09 -23.04
N PHE A 49 -31.57 -11.91 -22.11
CA PHE A 49 -31.97 -13.28 -22.39
C PHE A 49 -33.29 -13.34 -23.18
N THR A 50 -34.22 -12.44 -22.88
CA THR A 50 -35.45 -12.24 -23.65
C THR A 50 -35.73 -10.73 -23.77
N LYS A 51 -36.75 -10.34 -24.55
CA LYS A 51 -37.17 -8.92 -24.65
C LYS A 51 -37.61 -8.31 -23.31
N TRP A 52 -37.95 -9.14 -22.32
CA TRP A 52 -38.43 -8.71 -21.01
C TRP A 52 -37.47 -9.05 -19.87
N LEU A 53 -36.45 -9.88 -20.10
CA LEU A 53 -35.51 -10.32 -19.07
C LEU A 53 -34.06 -9.95 -19.44
N THR A 54 -33.50 -9.07 -18.64
CA THR A 54 -32.08 -8.72 -18.63
C THR A 54 -31.45 -9.23 -17.34
N TYR A 55 -30.28 -9.85 -17.44
CA TYR A 55 -29.49 -10.27 -16.29
C TYR A 55 -28.07 -9.74 -16.44
N GLY A 56 -27.48 -9.31 -15.33
CA GLY A 56 -26.13 -8.78 -15.33
C GLY A 56 -25.41 -9.06 -14.03
N THR A 57 -24.09 -9.07 -14.12
CA THR A 57 -23.18 -9.29 -13.00
C THR A 57 -22.18 -8.15 -12.93
N ASN A 58 -21.86 -7.71 -11.72
CA ASN A 58 -20.74 -6.81 -11.45
C ASN A 58 -19.85 -7.48 -10.42
N THR A 59 -18.63 -7.79 -10.81
CA THR A 59 -17.63 -8.46 -9.97
C THR A 59 -16.40 -7.58 -9.89
N GLN A 60 -15.90 -7.40 -8.68
CA GLN A 60 -14.66 -6.68 -8.42
C GLN A 60 -13.82 -7.46 -7.40
N LEU A 61 -12.53 -7.60 -7.70
CA LEU A 61 -11.55 -8.24 -6.83
C LEU A 61 -10.37 -7.30 -6.66
N SER A 62 -9.76 -7.31 -5.47
CA SER A 62 -8.64 -6.41 -5.19
C SER A 62 -7.63 -7.06 -4.27
N TYR A 63 -6.45 -7.33 -4.80
CA TYR A 63 -5.30 -7.71 -4.01
C TYR A 63 -4.54 -6.48 -3.54
N ASN A 64 -4.28 -6.39 -2.23
CA ASN A 64 -3.57 -5.28 -1.61
C ASN A 64 -2.35 -5.82 -0.87
N ASP A 65 -1.22 -5.13 -1.03
CA ASP A 65 0.04 -5.39 -0.34
C ASP A 65 0.47 -4.12 0.41
N ARG A 66 0.60 -4.25 1.73
CA ARG A 66 1.05 -3.21 2.68
C ARG A 66 2.28 -3.68 3.47
N SER A 67 3.06 -4.57 2.88
CA SER A 67 4.23 -5.15 3.53
C SER A 67 5.25 -4.10 3.96
N GLY A 68 5.88 -4.34 5.10
CA GLY A 68 6.77 -3.41 5.78
C GLY A 68 6.13 -2.79 7.02
N ILE A 69 6.97 -2.30 7.94
CA ILE A 69 6.53 -1.50 9.09
C ILE A 69 7.12 -0.10 8.91
N PRO A 70 6.27 0.93 8.77
CA PRO A 70 6.75 2.29 8.56
C PRO A 70 7.41 2.84 9.81
N VAL A 71 8.24 3.87 9.62
CA VAL A 71 8.81 4.65 10.72
C VAL A 71 7.72 5.28 11.58
N THR A 72 8.00 5.42 12.87
CA THR A 72 7.09 6.08 13.80
C THR A 72 7.33 7.60 13.75
N PHE A 73 6.33 8.36 13.36
CA PHE A 73 6.45 9.82 13.24
C PHE A 73 6.18 10.58 14.55
N SER A 74 5.25 10.11 15.36
CA SER A 74 4.74 10.80 16.56
C SER A 74 4.93 10.00 17.84
N GLY A 75 4.71 10.65 18.99
CA GLY A 75 4.92 10.06 20.32
C GLY A 75 6.34 10.30 20.85
N ASP A 76 6.63 9.75 22.02
CA ASP A 76 7.91 9.98 22.72
C ASP A 76 9.13 9.44 21.97
N TYR A 77 8.91 8.52 21.02
CA TYR A 77 9.94 7.90 20.16
C TYR A 77 9.75 8.21 18.68
N GLY A 78 8.98 9.26 18.37
CA GLY A 78 8.65 9.66 17.01
C GLY A 78 9.72 10.53 16.36
N VAL A 79 9.81 10.48 15.02
CA VAL A 79 10.70 11.36 14.24
C VAL A 79 10.52 12.85 14.59
N TYR A 80 9.30 13.30 14.94
CA TYR A 80 9.04 14.72 15.24
C TYR A 80 9.61 15.22 16.56
N THR A 81 9.82 14.34 17.54
CA THR A 81 10.30 14.67 18.89
C THR A 81 11.75 14.23 19.10
N PHE A 82 12.35 13.61 18.09
CA PHE A 82 13.68 13.06 18.16
C PHE A 82 14.76 14.15 18.21
N ASN A 83 15.81 13.94 19.01
CA ASN A 83 16.89 14.89 19.17
C ASN A 83 17.73 15.02 17.88
N PRO A 84 17.75 16.19 17.22
CA PRO A 84 18.43 16.37 15.93
C PRO A 84 19.96 16.36 16.04
N LEU A 85 20.52 16.37 17.25
CA LEU A 85 21.97 16.32 17.50
C LEU A 85 22.50 14.88 17.64
N THR A 86 21.62 13.89 17.71
CA THR A 86 21.99 12.48 17.85
C THR A 86 21.91 11.75 16.51
N SER A 87 22.73 10.71 16.33
CA SER A 87 22.77 9.93 15.09
C SER A 87 21.99 8.62 15.27
N PRO A 88 21.03 8.29 14.37
CA PRO A 88 20.38 6.99 14.37
C PRO A 88 21.27 5.85 13.84
N TYR A 89 22.47 6.16 13.35
CA TYR A 89 23.43 5.21 12.80
C TYR A 89 24.76 5.24 13.55
N ASP A 90 25.39 4.07 13.68
CA ASP A 90 26.76 3.92 14.19
C ASP A 90 27.80 4.22 13.10
N SER A 91 29.10 4.16 13.46
CA SER A 91 30.21 4.39 12.53
C SER A 91 30.35 3.33 11.44
N ALA A 92 29.69 2.18 11.58
CA ALA A 92 29.62 1.12 10.58
C ALA A 92 28.36 1.23 9.69
N GLY A 93 27.47 2.20 9.95
CA GLY A 93 26.24 2.43 9.19
C GLY A 93 25.04 1.60 9.64
N ASN A 94 25.13 0.87 10.76
CA ASN A 94 24.00 0.12 11.30
C ASN A 94 23.11 1.01 12.17
N LEU A 95 21.81 0.68 12.24
CA LEU A 95 20.89 1.38 13.14
C LEU A 95 21.23 1.11 14.61
N THR A 96 21.43 2.17 15.37
CA THR A 96 21.62 2.08 16.82
C THR A 96 20.27 1.89 17.51
N VAL A 97 20.18 1.02 18.52
CA VAL A 97 18.94 0.86 19.33
C VAL A 97 18.65 2.13 20.14
N TYR A 98 19.69 2.69 20.76
CA TYR A 98 19.64 3.91 21.56
C TYR A 98 20.62 4.95 20.99
N PRO A 99 20.16 5.83 20.09
CA PRO A 99 20.99 6.84 19.45
C PRO A 99 21.41 7.97 20.40
N TRP A 100 20.75 8.07 21.56
CA TRP A 100 21.11 8.96 22.65
C TRP A 100 21.66 8.13 23.83
N PRO A 101 23.00 8.00 23.98
CA PRO A 101 23.58 7.17 25.03
C PRO A 101 23.27 7.63 26.45
N GLU A 102 23.16 8.95 26.66
CA GLU A 102 22.89 9.59 27.94
C GLU A 102 21.40 9.51 28.35
N ASP A 103 20.49 9.39 27.37
CA ASP A 103 19.06 9.24 27.63
C ASP A 103 18.47 8.07 26.82
N ARG A 104 18.52 6.89 27.43
CA ARG A 104 18.03 5.63 26.84
C ARG A 104 16.51 5.49 26.83
N PHE A 105 15.79 6.51 27.28
CA PHE A 105 14.35 6.55 27.06
C PHE A 105 14.10 6.59 25.54
N PHE A 106 14.81 7.47 24.81
CA PHE A 106 14.60 7.66 23.38
C PHE A 106 15.16 6.52 22.52
N ALA A 107 14.26 5.63 22.09
CA ALA A 107 14.58 4.60 21.09
C ALA A 107 14.71 5.20 19.68
N ASN A 108 15.42 4.49 18.80
CA ASN A 108 15.59 4.93 17.42
C ASN A 108 14.25 4.86 16.63
N PRO A 109 13.77 5.98 16.06
CA PRO A 109 12.51 6.03 15.31
C PRO A 109 12.53 5.18 14.03
N LEU A 110 13.71 4.78 13.56
CA LEU A 110 13.91 3.90 12.40
C LEU A 110 13.92 2.40 12.77
N SER A 111 13.95 2.05 14.06
CA SER A 111 13.99 0.64 14.51
C SER A 111 12.92 -0.26 13.88
N PRO A 112 11.65 0.18 13.68
CA PRO A 112 10.63 -0.66 13.06
C PRO A 112 10.97 -1.11 11.63
N THR A 113 11.84 -0.38 10.94
CA THR A 113 12.20 -0.69 9.54
C THR A 113 13.06 -1.93 9.38
N LEU A 114 13.69 -2.41 10.47
CA LEU A 114 14.42 -3.68 10.50
C LEU A 114 13.49 -4.89 10.50
N ALA A 115 12.22 -4.72 10.85
CA ALA A 115 11.26 -5.80 10.90
C ALA A 115 10.69 -6.11 9.51
N LEU A 116 10.69 -7.39 9.14
CA LEU A 116 10.01 -7.88 7.95
C LEU A 116 8.55 -8.16 8.31
N SER A 117 7.62 -7.49 7.65
CA SER A 117 6.18 -7.71 7.77
C SER A 117 5.61 -8.05 6.40
N VAL A 118 4.82 -9.12 6.32
CA VAL A 118 4.06 -9.50 5.12
C VAL A 118 2.58 -9.25 5.43
N ASP A 119 2.01 -8.20 4.84
CA ASP A 119 0.60 -7.84 5.01
C ASP A 119 -0.10 -7.80 3.65
N ASN A 120 -0.73 -8.93 3.31
CA ASN A 120 -1.44 -9.14 2.04
C ASN A 120 -2.92 -9.42 2.30
N THR A 121 -3.81 -8.73 1.58
CA THR A 121 -5.26 -8.92 1.67
C THR A 121 -5.89 -9.11 0.28
N TYR A 122 -6.90 -9.98 0.19
CA TYR A 122 -7.55 -10.42 -1.06
C TYR A 122 -8.96 -9.85 -1.26
#